data_AF-A0A3P1WUY4-F1
#
_entry.id   AF-A0A3P1WUY4-F1
#
_cell.length_a   1.000
_cell.length_b   1.000
_cell.length_c   1.000
_cell.angle_alpha   90.00
_cell.angle_beta   90.00
_cell.angle_gamma   90.00
#
_symmetry.space_group_name_H-M   'P 1'
#
loop_
_entity.id
_entity.type
_entity.pdbx_description
1 polymer ?
#
loop_
_entity_poly.entity_id
_entity_poly.type
_entity_poly.pdbx_seq_one_letter_code
_entity_poly.pdbx_strand_id
1 'polypeptide(L)'
;VCAENSVTHLFYNYQYEVNERARDVEVERALRNVVCEGFDDSVILPPGAVMTGNHEMYKVFTPFKNAWLKRLREGMPECVAAPKVRSSGSIEPSPSITLNYPRQSFDTAHFPVEEKAAI
;
A
#
# COMPACT_ATOMS: atom_id res chain seq x y z
N VAL A 1 2.83 19.75 9.61
CA VAL A 1 1.59 19.26 8.97
C VAL A 1 0.49 18.86 9.96
N CYS A 2 0.58 17.75 10.70
CA CYS A 2 -0.54 17.29 11.54
C CYS A 2 -0.95 18.31 12.62
N ALA A 3 0.02 18.87 13.35
CA ALA A 3 -0.24 19.92 14.34
C ALA A 3 -0.80 21.20 13.71
N GLU A 4 -0.23 21.64 12.59
CA GLU A 4 -0.65 22.85 11.86
C GLU A 4 -2.10 22.77 11.35
N ASN A 5 -2.53 21.57 10.94
CA ASN A 5 -3.86 21.34 10.38
C ASN A 5 -4.85 20.77 11.41
N SER A 6 -4.46 20.68 12.68
CA SER A 6 -5.29 20.07 13.74
C SER A 6 -5.83 18.69 13.38
N VAL A 7 -4.98 17.87 12.73
CA VAL A 7 -5.33 16.51 12.31
C VAL A 7 -5.52 15.63 13.53
N THR A 8 -6.64 14.91 13.60
CA THR A 8 -6.95 13.99 14.69
C THR A 8 -6.70 12.52 14.33
N HIS A 9 -6.77 12.18 13.04
CA HIS A 9 -6.60 10.82 12.54
C HIS A 9 -5.69 10.80 11.31
N LEU A 10 -4.80 9.82 11.26
CA LEU A 10 -3.97 9.49 10.12
C LEU A 10 -4.38 8.10 9.63
N PHE A 11 -4.87 8.02 8.39
CA PHE A 11 -5.19 6.76 7.73
C PHE A 11 -4.11 6.46 6.69
N TYR A 12 -3.58 5.25 6.68
CA TYR A 12 -2.53 4.84 5.74
C TYR A 12 -2.64 3.36 5.39
N ASN A 13 -2.03 2.95 4.27
CA ASN A 13 -1.99 1.54 3.86
C ASN A 13 -0.64 0.93 4.25
N TYR A 14 -0.64 -0.30 4.73
CA TYR A 14 0.59 -1.01 5.07
C TYR A 14 1.44 -1.29 3.83
N GLN A 15 2.74 -1.04 3.97
CA GLN A 15 3.78 -1.53 3.08
C GLN A 15 4.65 -2.49 3.91
N TYR A 16 4.75 -3.75 3.48
CA TYR A 16 5.29 -4.82 4.33
C TYR A 16 6.82 -4.94 4.27
N GLU A 17 7.45 -4.17 3.39
CA GLU A 17 8.89 -4.06 3.27
C GLU A 17 9.52 -3.48 4.55
N VAL A 18 10.78 -3.84 4.80
CA VAL A 18 11.43 -3.59 6.10
C VAL A 18 11.57 -2.11 6.41
N ASN A 19 11.93 -1.29 5.41
CA ASN A 19 12.19 0.13 5.60
C ASN A 19 10.89 0.89 5.84
N GLU A 20 9.85 0.53 5.11
CA GLU A 20 8.53 1.10 5.15
C GLU A 20 7.85 0.79 6.49
N ARG A 21 7.98 -0.45 6.96
CA ARG A 21 7.51 -0.82 8.30
C ARG A 21 8.26 -0.08 9.40
N ALA A 22 9.58 0.11 9.26
CA ALA A 22 10.35 0.89 10.23
C ALA A 22 9.93 2.37 10.22
N ARG A 23 9.74 2.96 9.04
CA ARG A 23 9.21 4.31 8.85
C ARG A 23 7.85 4.47 9.53
N ASP A 24 6.92 3.54 9.31
CA ASP A 24 5.56 3.64 9.85
C ASP A 24 5.57 3.59 11.38
N VAL A 25 6.38 2.70 11.97
CA VAL A 25 6.58 2.65 13.43
C VAL A 25 7.15 3.96 13.98
N GLU A 26 8.11 4.57 13.29
CA GLU A 26 8.67 5.86 13.69
C GLU A 26 7.63 6.99 13.62
N VAL A 27 6.82 7.01 12.57
CA VAL A 27 5.74 7.98 12.38
C VAL A 27 4.70 7.85 13.49
N GLU A 28 4.22 6.64 13.79
CA GLU A 28 3.24 6.40 14.85
C GLU A 28 3.77 6.83 16.23
N ARG A 29 5.06 6.57 16.51
CA ARG A 29 5.71 7.01 17.75
C ARG A 29 5.81 8.53 17.85
N ALA A 30 6.04 9.21 16.73
CA ALA A 30 6.13 10.67 16.68
C ALA A 30 4.75 11.33 16.86
N LEU A 31 3.70 10.71 16.32
CA LEU A 31 2.33 11.24 16.27
C LEU A 31 1.46 10.82 17.47
N ARG A 32 1.96 10.97 18.71
CA ARG A 32 1.26 10.50 19.94
C ARG A 32 -0.14 11.05 20.18
N ASN A 33 -0.48 12.20 19.59
CA ASN A 33 -1.79 12.85 19.75
C ASN A 33 -2.71 12.67 18.53
N VAL A 34 -2.31 11.84 17.57
CA VAL A 34 -3.07 11.54 16.35
C VAL A 34 -3.33 10.04 16.33
N VAL A 35 -4.58 9.64 16.15
CA VAL A 35 -4.93 8.23 16.01
C VAL A 35 -4.43 7.75 14.64
N CYS A 36 -3.55 6.75 14.63
CA CYS A 36 -3.02 6.17 13.39
C CYS A 36 -3.75 4.86 13.09
N GLU A 37 -4.33 4.74 11.91
CA GLU A 37 -5.06 3.57 11.44
C GLU A 37 -4.46 3.05 10.13
N GLY A 38 -3.88 1.85 10.18
CA GLY A 38 -3.29 1.16 9.04
C GLY A 38 -4.22 0.13 8.42
N PHE A 39 -4.25 0.04 7.10
CA PHE A 39 -5.09 -0.89 6.33
C PHE A 39 -4.27 -1.74 5.36
N ASP A 40 -4.68 -3.00 5.18
CA ASP A 40 -4.11 -3.89 4.17
C ASP A 40 -4.79 -3.62 2.80
N ASP A 41 -4.04 -3.08 1.84
CA ASP A 41 -4.57 -2.70 0.51
C ASP A 41 -3.94 -3.51 -0.63
N SER A 42 -2.64 -3.82 -0.53
CA SER A 42 -1.91 -4.55 -1.56
C SER A 42 -2.15 -6.07 -1.53
N VAL A 43 -2.98 -6.56 -0.61
CA VAL A 43 -3.27 -7.99 -0.44
C VAL A 43 -4.76 -8.22 -0.16
N ILE A 44 -5.30 -9.33 -0.68
CA ILE A 44 -6.70 -9.71 -0.45
C ILE A 44 -6.91 -10.28 0.95
N LEU A 45 -5.93 -11.05 1.44
CA LEU A 45 -5.93 -11.61 2.80
C LEU A 45 -4.70 -11.07 3.53
N PRO A 46 -4.86 -10.47 4.73
CA PRO A 46 -3.75 -9.89 5.46
C PRO A 46 -2.75 -10.96 5.93
N PRO A 47 -1.49 -10.60 6.19
CA PRO A 47 -0.52 -11.51 6.77
C PRO A 47 -1.05 -12.17 8.06
N GLY A 48 -0.84 -13.48 8.20
CA GLY A 48 -1.37 -14.26 9.32
C GLY A 48 -2.82 -14.74 9.16
N ALA A 49 -3.57 -14.28 8.15
CA ALA A 49 -4.90 -14.83 7.87
C ALA A 49 -4.89 -16.28 7.34
N VAL A 50 -3.75 -16.71 6.78
CA VAL A 50 -3.54 -18.06 6.24
C VAL A 50 -2.30 -18.67 6.89
N MET A 51 -2.52 -19.59 7.83
CA MET A 51 -1.47 -20.28 8.58
C MET A 51 -1.70 -21.79 8.54
N THR A 52 -0.64 -22.54 8.84
CA THR A 52 -0.72 -24.00 8.99
C THR A 52 -1.57 -24.38 10.22
N GLY A 53 -1.91 -25.66 10.36
CA GLY A 53 -2.65 -26.16 11.53
C GLY A 53 -1.93 -25.90 12.86
N ASN A 54 -0.61 -25.74 12.86
CA ASN A 54 0.20 -25.41 14.03
C ASN A 54 0.39 -23.90 14.23
N HIS A 55 -0.37 -23.06 13.50
CA HIS A 55 -0.24 -21.60 13.56
C HIS A 55 1.14 -21.08 13.12
N GLU A 56 1.78 -21.75 12.17
CA GLU A 56 3.03 -21.31 11.54
C GLU A 56 2.80 -20.83 10.10
N MET A 57 3.75 -20.03 9.57
CA MET A 57 3.75 -19.64 8.17
C MET A 57 4.07 -20.82 7.25
N TYR A 58 3.46 -20.83 6.06
CA TYR A 58 3.78 -21.81 5.03
C TYR A 58 5.16 -21.53 4.43
N LYS A 59 5.96 -22.58 4.26
CA LYS A 59 7.29 -22.52 3.60
C LYS A 59 7.26 -23.00 2.14
N VAL A 60 6.15 -23.55 1.68
CA VAL A 60 5.97 -24.09 0.33
C VAL A 60 4.70 -23.49 -0.29
N PHE A 61 4.79 -23.07 -1.55
CA PHE A 61 3.71 -22.35 -2.24
C PHE A 61 2.43 -23.17 -2.44
N THR A 62 2.53 -24.42 -2.90
CA THR A 62 1.34 -25.25 -3.19
C THR A 62 0.41 -25.44 -1.99
N PRO A 63 0.87 -25.85 -0.79
CA PRO A 63 0.00 -25.95 0.37
C PRO A 63 -0.53 -24.58 0.82
N PHE A 64 0.26 -23.50 0.70
CA PHE A 64 -0.21 -22.14 0.95
C PHE A 64 -1.37 -21.76 0.03
N LYS A 65 -1.20 -21.91 -1.29
CA LYS A 65 -2.23 -21.61 -2.31
C LYS A 65 -3.54 -22.34 -2.01
N ASN A 66 -3.48 -23.63 -1.68
CA ASN A 66 -4.68 -24.42 -1.39
C ASN A 66 -5.42 -23.91 -0.15
N ALA A 67 -4.68 -23.60 0.92
CA ALA A 67 -5.25 -23.02 2.13
C ALA A 67 -5.81 -21.61 1.89
N TRP A 68 -5.08 -20.78 1.15
CA TRP A 68 -5.49 -19.43 0.77
C TRP A 68 -6.80 -19.44 -0.03
N LEU A 69 -6.92 -20.30 -1.04
CA LEU A 69 -8.14 -20.44 -1.84
C LEU A 69 -9.33 -20.94 -1.00
N LYS A 70 -9.08 -21.84 -0.04
CA LYS A 70 -10.11 -22.29 0.89
C LYS A 70 -10.59 -21.12 1.76
N ARG A 71 -9.66 -20.38 2.38
CA ARG A 71 -9.98 -19.23 3.25
C ARG A 71 -10.70 -18.11 2.52
N LEU A 72 -10.31 -17.84 1.26
CA LEU A 72 -10.98 -16.84 0.43
C LEU A 72 -12.44 -17.20 0.15
N ARG A 73 -12.73 -18.48 -0.12
CA ARG A 73 -14.11 -18.95 -0.34
C ARG A 73 -14.98 -18.88 0.91
N GLU A 74 -14.39 -19.01 2.09
CA GLU A 74 -15.10 -18.93 3.37
C GLU A 74 -15.51 -17.50 3.75
N GLY A 75 -14.85 -16.48 3.18
CA GLY A 75 -15.13 -15.08 3.49
C GLY A 75 -14.67 -14.17 2.36
N MET A 76 -15.34 -14.24 1.22
CA MET A 76 -15.12 -13.27 0.13
C MET A 76 -15.51 -11.87 0.63
N PRO A 77 -14.67 -10.84 0.39
CA PRO A 77 -15.04 -9.47 0.71
C PRO A 77 -16.33 -9.09 -0.01
N GLU A 78 -17.29 -8.53 0.73
CA GLU A 78 -18.51 -8.02 0.13
C GLU A 78 -18.22 -6.76 -0.69
N CYS A 79 -18.86 -6.64 -1.85
CA CYS A 79 -18.85 -5.39 -2.60
C CYS A 79 -19.64 -4.34 -1.82
N VAL A 80 -18.96 -3.29 -1.36
CA VAL A 80 -19.62 -2.14 -0.73
C VAL A 80 -20.16 -1.18 -1.78
N ALA A 81 -21.26 -0.50 -1.46
CA ALA A 81 -21.82 0.54 -2.32
C ALA A 81 -20.84 1.72 -2.46
N ALA A 82 -20.94 2.45 -3.58
CA ALA A 82 -20.16 3.66 -3.77
C ALA A 82 -20.42 4.66 -2.63
N PRO A 83 -19.38 5.35 -2.12
CA PRO A 83 -19.55 6.33 -1.05
C PRO A 83 -20.45 7.47 -1.51
N LYS A 84 -21.22 8.02 -0.57
CA LYS A 84 -22.06 9.20 -0.84
C LYS A 84 -21.18 10.39 -1.20
N VAL A 85 -21.66 11.22 -2.14
CA VAL A 85 -21.01 12.49 -2.50
C VAL A 85 -20.90 13.36 -1.25
N ARG A 86 -19.70 13.87 -0.97
CA ARG A 86 -19.48 14.83 0.12
C ARG A 86 -20.04 16.19 -0.27
N SER A 87 -20.76 16.85 0.63
CA SER A 87 -21.35 18.19 0.43
C SER A 87 -20.29 19.25 0.10
N SER A 88 -19.06 19.09 0.60
CA SER A 88 -17.91 19.96 0.33
C SER A 88 -16.92 19.37 -0.69
N GLY A 89 -17.31 18.33 -1.44
CA GLY A 89 -16.39 17.52 -2.25
C GLY A 89 -16.15 18.02 -3.67
N SER A 90 -16.98 18.94 -4.18
CA SER A 90 -16.77 19.55 -5.49
C SER A 90 -15.64 20.55 -5.37
N ILE A 91 -14.42 20.09 -5.62
CA ILE A 91 -13.28 20.96 -5.90
C ILE A 91 -13.41 21.36 -7.37
N GLU A 92 -13.35 22.65 -7.66
CA GLU A 92 -13.28 23.13 -9.04
C GLU A 92 -12.18 22.35 -9.78
N PRO A 93 -12.43 21.87 -11.01
CA PRO A 93 -11.43 21.12 -11.75
C PRO A 93 -10.15 21.92 -11.79
N SER A 94 -9.07 21.33 -11.26
CA SER A 94 -7.76 21.98 -11.31
C SER A 94 -7.43 22.31 -12.77
N PRO A 95 -6.77 23.45 -13.04
CA PRO A 95 -6.33 23.77 -14.39
C PRO A 95 -5.50 22.61 -14.94
N SER A 96 -5.65 22.33 -16.23
CA SER A 96 -4.87 21.28 -16.90
C SER A 96 -3.38 21.49 -16.66
N ILE A 97 -2.74 20.50 -16.03
CA ILE A 97 -1.30 20.56 -15.78
C ILE A 97 -0.59 20.13 -17.06
N THR A 98 0.16 21.05 -17.66
CA THR A 98 1.10 20.69 -18.73
C THR A 98 2.38 20.18 -18.10
N LEU A 99 2.61 18.88 -18.19
CA LEU A 99 3.84 18.25 -17.69
C LEU A 99 5.02 18.61 -18.61
N ASN A 100 5.77 19.65 -18.24
CA ASN A 100 6.96 20.09 -18.97
C ASN A 100 8.25 19.66 -18.23
N TYR A 101 8.45 18.35 -18.11
CA TYR A 101 9.68 17.81 -17.54
C TYR A 101 10.83 17.93 -18.55
N PRO A 102 12.06 18.27 -18.10
CA PRO A 102 13.22 18.24 -18.97
C PRO A 102 13.43 16.81 -19.48
N ARG A 103 13.23 16.61 -20.79
CA ARG A 103 13.52 15.33 -21.44
C ARG A 103 15.01 15.27 -21.69
N GLN A 104 15.70 14.37 -21.00
CA GLN A 104 17.07 14.01 -21.34
C GLN A 104 17.05 12.93 -22.43
N SER A 105 18.03 12.98 -23.32
CA SER A 105 18.30 11.86 -24.21
C SER A 105 18.60 10.62 -23.37
N PHE A 106 18.14 9.45 -23.83
CA PHE A 106 18.45 8.18 -23.20
C PHE A 106 19.98 8.00 -23.10
N ASP A 107 20.49 7.86 -21.88
CA ASP A 107 21.92 7.67 -21.61
C ASP A 107 22.26 6.18 -21.66
N THR A 108 22.78 5.73 -22.79
CA THR A 108 23.15 4.32 -23.01
C THR A 108 24.35 3.87 -22.16
N ALA A 109 25.13 4.79 -21.58
CA ALA A 109 26.27 4.44 -20.73
C ALA A 109 25.82 4.04 -19.31
N HIS A 110 24.78 4.70 -18.78
CA HIS A 110 24.21 4.38 -17.47
C HIS A 110 23.02 3.42 -17.55
N PHE A 111 22.31 3.41 -18.69
CA PHE A 111 21.14 2.58 -18.93
C PHE A 111 21.30 1.83 -20.25
N PRO A 112 22.17 0.80 -20.29
CA PRO A 112 22.35 -0.01 -21.49
C PRO A 112 21.04 -0.71 -21.90
N VAL A 113 20.77 -0.75 -23.21
CA VAL A 113 19.56 -1.37 -23.79
C VAL A 113 19.62 -2.90 -23.71
N GLU A 114 20.82 -3.46 -23.70
CA GLU A 114 21.08 -4.90 -23.76
C GLU A 114 21.50 -5.42 -22.37
N GLU A 115 20.96 -6.58 -21.98
CA GLU A 115 21.29 -7.26 -20.70
C GLU A 115 22.80 -7.46 -20.52
N LYS A 116 23.49 -7.86 -21.59
CA LYS A 116 24.95 -8.10 -21.56
C LYS A 116 25.78 -6.84 -21.33
N ALA A 117 25.22 -5.66 -21.56
CA ALA A 117 25.91 -4.39 -21.33
C ALA A 117 25.60 -3.82 -19.94
N ALA A 118 24.62 -4.38 -19.22
CA ALA A 118 24.23 -4.00 -17.86
C ALA A 118 24.99 -4.78 -16.76
N ILE A 119 25.70 -5.84 -17.15
CA ILE A 119 26.48 -6.75 -16.28
C ILE A 119 27.97 -6.49 -16.52
#